data_AF-A0A2A2EK97-F1
#
_entry.id   AF-A0A2A2EK97-F1
#
_cell.length_a   1.000
_cell.length_b   1.000
_cell.length_c   1.000
_cell.angle_alpha   90.00
_cell.angle_beta   90.00
_cell.angle_gamma   90.00
#
_symmetry.space_group_name_H-M   'P 1'
#
loop_
_entity.id
_entity.type
_entity.pdbx_description
1 polymer ?
#
loop_
_entity_poly.entity_id
_entity_poly.type
_entity_poly.pdbx_seq_one_letter_code
_entity_poly.pdbx_strand_id
1 'polypeptide(L)'
;MNGSIIRRQLRSNLLSGRMAIIIVLSVGMIVVQWWTTHRASFVLYDHEPTFLAGVMLFSQFGSGAGLYLFLMPFLAALLGGSLVAEERHWKRAPFVISRCDRPIFLCSSLCAGFLLGGIGGLMPLALNMLIMGIINPHMNFIEGTEWDETGLYLNRYVLVSSKSWAYPLYERNQWLCVAVICLLVFVISGLFATLAISNSLFIRRRHMELLVPFTLSLL
;
A
#
# COMPACT_ATOMS: atom_id res chain seq x y z
N MET A 1 -5.96 -11.68 -23.58
CA MET A 1 -6.50 -10.70 -22.60
C MET A 1 -7.48 -9.79 -23.32
N ASN A 2 -8.58 -9.38 -22.66
CA ASN A 2 -9.55 -8.47 -23.27
C ASN A 2 -9.55 -7.11 -22.54
N GLY A 3 -9.04 -6.07 -23.20
CA GLY A 3 -8.88 -4.74 -22.62
C GLY A 3 -10.20 -4.06 -22.25
N SER A 4 -11.31 -4.41 -22.91
CA SER A 4 -12.64 -3.85 -22.59
C SER A 4 -13.14 -4.29 -21.21
N ILE A 5 -12.86 -5.54 -20.83
CA ILE A 5 -13.22 -6.11 -19.52
C ILE A 5 -12.39 -5.44 -18.42
N ILE A 6 -11.07 -5.31 -18.65
CA ILE A 6 -10.14 -4.67 -17.71
C ILE A 6 -10.55 -3.23 -17.43
N ARG A 7 -10.83 -2.44 -18.48
CA ARG A 7 -11.24 -1.03 -18.34
C ARG A 7 -12.54 -0.89 -17.55
N ARG A 8 -13.52 -1.77 -17.80
CA ARG A 8 -14.80 -1.78 -17.07
C ARG A 8 -14.61 -2.12 -15.60
N GLN A 9 -13.84 -3.17 -15.31
CA GLN A 9 -13.55 -3.60 -13.93
C GLN A 9 -12.80 -2.52 -13.15
N LEU A 10 -11.80 -1.88 -13.77
CA LEU A 10 -11.07 -0.75 -13.18
C LEU A 10 -12.00 0.41 -12.84
N ARG A 11 -12.76 0.91 -13.83
CA ARG A 11 -13.64 2.08 -13.64
C ARG A 11 -14.71 1.82 -12.58
N SER A 12 -15.32 0.64 -12.59
CA SER A 12 -16.36 0.28 -11.63
C SER A 12 -15.83 0.18 -10.19
N ASN A 13 -14.60 -0.31 -10.00
CA ASN A 13 -14.03 -0.46 -8.65
C ASN A 13 -13.43 0.83 -8.11
N LEU A 14 -12.84 1.68 -8.96
CA LEU A 14 -12.35 2.99 -8.57
C LEU A 14 -13.48 3.93 -8.10
N LEU A 15 -14.67 3.79 -8.68
CA LEU A 15 -15.86 4.55 -8.27
C LEU A 15 -16.72 3.82 -7.21
N SER A 16 -16.23 2.70 -6.67
CA SER A 16 -16.99 1.90 -5.71
C SER A 16 -16.87 2.43 -4.29
N GLY A 17 -17.83 2.07 -3.43
CA GLY A 17 -17.75 2.35 -1.99
C GLY A 17 -16.52 1.73 -1.30
N ARG A 18 -15.88 0.70 -1.90
CA ARG A 18 -14.63 0.15 -1.36
C ARG A 18 -13.46 1.12 -1.48
N MET A 19 -13.40 1.85 -2.58
CA MET A 19 -12.39 2.89 -2.76
C MET A 19 -12.58 4.01 -1.73
N ALA A 20 -13.83 4.38 -1.45
CA ALA A 20 -14.14 5.34 -0.38
C ALA A 20 -13.69 4.83 0.99
N ILE A 21 -13.90 3.55 1.32
CA ILE A 21 -13.41 2.94 2.56
C ILE A 21 -11.88 3.00 2.64
N ILE A 22 -11.16 2.69 1.55
CA ILE A 22 -9.69 2.78 1.51
C ILE A 22 -9.22 4.22 1.74
N ILE A 23 -9.87 5.21 1.12
CA ILE A 23 -9.56 6.62 1.34
C ILE A 23 -9.77 7.00 2.81
N VAL A 24 -10.90 6.61 3.42
CA VAL A 24 -11.19 6.90 4.84
C VAL A 24 -10.15 6.24 5.76
N LEU A 25 -9.80 4.97 5.52
CA LEU A 25 -8.75 4.28 6.28
C LEU A 25 -7.38 4.95 6.07
N SER A 26 -7.07 5.39 4.86
CA SER A 26 -5.83 6.11 4.54
C SER A 26 -5.73 7.41 5.33
N VAL A 27 -6.80 8.22 5.33
CA VAL A 27 -6.87 9.47 6.12
C VAL A 27 -6.74 9.15 7.61
N GLY A 28 -7.40 8.10 8.10
CA GLY A 28 -7.27 7.65 9.48
C GLY A 28 -5.82 7.31 9.86
N MET A 29 -5.11 6.57 9.01
CA MET A 29 -3.67 6.28 9.22
C MET A 29 -2.84 7.55 9.25
N ILE A 30 -3.12 8.53 8.39
CA ILE A 30 -2.40 9.80 8.33
C ILE A 30 -2.62 10.60 9.59
N VAL A 31 -3.84 10.63 10.11
CA VAL A 31 -4.16 11.26 11.39
C VAL A 31 -3.42 10.57 12.54
N VAL A 32 -3.37 9.23 12.56
CA VAL A 32 -2.62 8.48 13.58
C VAL A 32 -1.13 8.77 13.47
N GLN A 33 -0.56 8.79 12.26
CA GLN A 33 0.83 9.18 12.03
C GLN A 33 1.09 10.58 12.57
N TRP A 34 0.28 11.57 12.18
CA TRP A 34 0.43 12.95 12.62
C TRP A 34 0.33 13.08 14.14
N TRP A 35 -0.67 12.44 14.75
CA TRP A 35 -0.88 12.46 16.20
C TRP A 35 0.29 11.80 16.94
N THR A 36 0.76 10.64 16.48
CA THR A 36 1.89 9.96 17.13
C THR A 36 3.18 10.75 16.99
N THR A 37 3.43 11.35 15.82
CA THR A 37 4.60 12.22 15.62
C THR A 37 4.55 13.51 16.46
N HIS A 38 3.38 14.13 16.66
CA HIS A 38 3.29 15.45 17.33
C HIS A 38 2.93 15.40 18.83
N ARG A 39 2.24 14.35 19.31
CA ARG A 39 1.80 14.23 20.71
C ARG A 39 2.43 13.08 21.49
N ALA A 40 2.91 12.04 20.82
CA ALA A 40 3.44 10.84 21.48
C ALA A 40 4.98 10.77 21.48
N SER A 41 5.67 11.83 21.07
CA SER A 41 7.13 11.93 21.13
C SER A 41 7.61 12.02 22.58
N PHE A 42 7.82 10.87 23.20
CA PHE A 42 8.80 10.73 24.27
C PHE A 42 10.16 11.12 23.67
N VAL A 43 10.57 12.37 23.97
CA VAL A 43 11.95 12.87 23.99
C VAL A 43 12.82 12.42 22.81
N LEU A 44 12.85 13.20 21.72
CA LEU A 44 13.99 13.17 20.79
C LEU A 44 14.17 14.49 20.03
N TYR A 45 15.44 14.84 19.89
CA TYR A 45 16.06 16.09 19.42
C TYR A 45 15.33 16.80 18.27
N ASP A 46 15.28 18.13 18.35
CA ASP A 46 14.87 19.02 17.25
C ASP A 46 15.60 18.61 15.97
N HIS A 47 14.86 18.04 15.02
CA HIS A 47 15.30 17.84 13.64
C HIS A 47 14.43 18.73 12.77
N GLU A 48 15.05 19.34 11.76
CA GLU A 48 14.32 20.20 10.84
C GLU A 48 13.16 19.43 10.18
N PRO A 49 11.96 20.03 10.10
CA PRO A 49 10.81 19.39 9.48
C PRO A 49 11.05 19.23 7.97
N THR A 50 11.44 18.02 7.55
CA THR A 50 11.66 17.68 6.15
C THR A 50 10.52 16.85 5.59
N PHE A 51 10.36 16.86 4.26
CA PHE A 51 9.41 16.01 3.55
C PHE A 51 9.52 14.55 4.01
N LEU A 52 10.74 14.00 3.98
CA LEU A 52 11.01 12.60 4.30
C LEU A 52 10.69 12.24 5.75
N ALA A 53 10.87 13.16 6.69
CA ALA A 53 10.53 12.94 8.09
C ALA A 53 9.01 12.78 8.34
N GLY A 54 8.17 13.30 7.43
CA GLY A 54 6.71 13.22 7.52
C GLY A 54 6.07 12.05 6.74
N VAL A 55 6.74 11.51 5.72
CA VAL A 55 6.17 10.45 4.88
C VAL A 55 6.16 9.10 5.62
N MET A 56 5.05 8.40 5.55
CA MET A 56 4.88 7.03 6.06
C MET A 56 5.91 6.12 5.41
N LEU A 57 6.56 5.23 6.18
CA LEU A 57 7.73 4.40 5.82
C LEU A 57 9.10 5.11 5.91
N PHE A 58 9.16 6.43 5.79
CA PHE A 58 10.40 7.21 5.93
C PHE A 58 10.49 7.91 7.30
N SER A 59 9.33 8.19 7.90
CA SER A 59 9.18 8.82 9.22
C SER A 59 9.52 7.85 10.36
N GLN A 60 10.38 8.33 11.28
CA GLN A 60 10.91 7.61 12.44
C GLN A 60 10.02 7.67 13.70
N PHE A 61 9.10 8.64 13.79
CA PHE A 61 8.39 8.96 15.05
C PHE A 61 6.94 8.47 15.11
N GLY A 62 6.34 8.13 13.97
CA GLY A 62 4.92 7.80 13.91
C GLY A 62 4.65 6.30 13.77
N SER A 63 3.70 5.79 14.55
CA SER A 63 3.24 4.39 14.50
C SER A 63 2.44 4.07 13.22
N GLY A 64 2.02 5.09 12.47
CA GLY A 64 1.25 4.94 11.24
C GLY A 64 1.97 4.17 10.14
N ALA A 65 3.30 4.20 10.07
CA ALA A 65 4.07 3.37 9.13
C ALA A 65 3.92 1.86 9.43
N GLY A 66 3.96 1.48 10.71
CA GLY A 66 3.73 0.10 11.13
C GLY A 66 2.29 -0.35 10.89
N LEU A 67 1.31 0.51 11.23
CA LEU A 67 -0.10 0.24 10.94
C LEU A 67 -0.37 0.10 9.44
N TYR A 68 0.28 0.91 8.62
CA TYR A 68 0.17 0.82 7.17
C TYR A 68 0.72 -0.51 6.63
N LEU A 69 1.92 -0.91 7.05
CA LEU A 69 2.51 -2.20 6.63
C LEU A 69 1.63 -3.37 7.07
N PHE A 70 1.03 -3.29 8.26
CA PHE A 70 0.12 -4.31 8.78
C PHE A 70 -1.20 -4.39 8.00
N LEU A 71 -1.79 -3.24 7.64
CA LEU A 71 -3.06 -3.20 6.88
C LEU A 71 -2.88 -3.33 5.35
N MET A 72 -1.67 -3.17 4.82
CA MET A 72 -1.39 -3.19 3.38
C MET A 72 -1.99 -4.42 2.66
N PRO A 73 -1.83 -5.67 3.16
CA PRO A 73 -2.38 -6.86 2.50
C PRO A 73 -3.92 -6.82 2.45
N PHE A 74 -4.55 -6.27 3.49
CA PHE A 74 -6.00 -6.11 3.55
C PHE A 74 -6.50 -5.04 2.57
N LEU A 75 -5.84 -3.88 2.52
CA LEU A 75 -6.19 -2.79 1.60
C LEU A 75 -6.07 -3.23 0.14
N ALA A 76 -4.99 -3.93 -0.19
CA ALA A 76 -4.75 -4.48 -1.52
C ALA A 76 -5.83 -5.50 -1.92
N ALA A 77 -6.16 -6.42 -1.01
CA ALA A 77 -7.20 -7.43 -1.24
C ALA A 77 -8.60 -6.82 -1.35
N LEU A 78 -8.89 -5.75 -0.61
CA LEU A 78 -10.21 -5.10 -0.61
C LEU A 78 -10.58 -4.54 -1.99
N LEU A 79 -9.63 -3.89 -2.68
CA LEU A 79 -9.87 -3.30 -4.00
C LEU A 79 -9.70 -4.30 -5.14
N GLY A 80 -8.62 -5.08 -5.12
CA GLY A 80 -8.26 -5.98 -6.23
C GLY A 80 -8.79 -7.41 -6.08
N GLY A 81 -8.89 -7.92 -4.85
CA GLY A 81 -9.16 -9.33 -4.57
C GLY A 81 -10.58 -9.81 -4.90
N SER A 82 -11.56 -8.91 -4.81
CA SER A 82 -12.99 -9.28 -4.85
C SER A 82 -13.64 -9.21 -6.23
N LEU A 83 -12.87 -9.00 -7.31
CA LEU A 83 -13.36 -8.86 -8.68
C LEU A 83 -14.17 -10.09 -9.16
N VAL A 84 -13.59 -11.29 -8.99
CA VAL A 84 -14.20 -12.52 -9.49
C VAL A 84 -15.40 -12.93 -8.63
N ALA A 85 -15.30 -12.77 -7.31
CA ALA A 85 -16.39 -13.03 -6.39
C ALA A 85 -17.59 -12.10 -6.63
N GLU A 86 -17.34 -10.85 -6.96
CA GLU A 86 -18.39 -9.88 -7.26
C GLU A 86 -19.12 -10.20 -8.57
N GLU A 87 -18.38 -10.55 -9.63
CA GLU A 87 -18.98 -10.99 -10.89
C GLU A 87 -19.83 -12.26 -10.73
N ARG A 88 -19.43 -13.17 -9.83
CA ARG A 88 -20.24 -14.35 -9.43
C ARG A 88 -21.48 -13.95 -8.64
N HIS A 89 -21.34 -13.07 -7.66
CA HIS A 89 -22.43 -12.62 -6.79
C HIS A 89 -23.54 -11.92 -7.59
N TRP A 90 -23.17 -11.00 -8.49
CA TRP A 90 -24.12 -10.31 -9.36
C TRP A 90 -24.63 -11.16 -10.53
N LYS A 91 -24.26 -12.45 -10.59
CA LYS A 91 -24.60 -13.40 -11.68
C LYS A 91 -24.23 -12.89 -13.07
N ARG A 92 -23.21 -12.03 -13.17
CA ARG A 92 -22.70 -11.46 -14.43
C ARG A 92 -21.66 -12.36 -15.08
N ALA A 93 -20.94 -13.16 -14.28
CA ALA A 93 -19.98 -14.14 -14.75
C ALA A 93 -20.47 -15.02 -15.92
N PRO A 94 -21.67 -15.66 -15.89
CA PRO A 94 -22.13 -16.50 -17.00
C PRO A 94 -22.35 -15.71 -18.31
N PHE A 95 -22.81 -14.45 -18.24
CA PHE A 95 -23.02 -13.60 -19.42
C PHE A 95 -21.70 -13.14 -20.07
N VAL A 96 -20.64 -13.03 -19.27
CA VAL A 96 -19.30 -12.70 -19.77
C VAL A 96 -18.63 -13.96 -20.33
N ILE A 97 -18.76 -15.09 -19.64
CA ILE A 97 -18.20 -16.39 -20.06
C ILE A 97 -18.89 -16.88 -21.35
N SER A 98 -20.16 -16.57 -21.58
CA SER A 98 -20.84 -16.91 -22.84
C SER A 98 -20.29 -16.13 -24.05
N ARG A 99 -19.58 -15.02 -23.83
CA ARG A 99 -18.99 -14.17 -24.88
C ARG A 99 -17.45 -14.29 -24.96
N CYS A 100 -16.82 -14.85 -23.95
CA CYS A 100 -15.37 -14.94 -23.82
C CYS A 100 -15.00 -16.23 -23.08
N ASP A 101 -13.96 -16.93 -23.55
CA ASP A 101 -13.48 -18.14 -22.88
C ASP A 101 -13.09 -17.88 -21.42
N ARG A 102 -13.36 -18.87 -20.57
CA ARG A 102 -13.03 -18.86 -19.14
C ARG A 102 -11.58 -18.46 -18.82
N PRO A 103 -10.53 -18.98 -19.51
CA PRO A 103 -9.14 -18.55 -19.25
C PRO A 103 -8.90 -17.07 -19.56
N ILE A 104 -9.51 -16.53 -20.63
CA ILE A 104 -9.35 -15.12 -21.02
C ILE A 104 -9.96 -14.20 -19.97
N PHE A 105 -11.13 -14.58 -19.43
CA PHE A 105 -11.79 -13.87 -18.34
C PHE A 105 -10.94 -13.84 -17.06
N LEU A 106 -10.37 -14.99 -16.67
CA LEU A 106 -9.54 -15.09 -15.47
C LEU A 106 -8.24 -14.30 -15.59
N CYS A 107 -7.50 -14.43 -16.70
CA CYS A 107 -6.28 -13.64 -16.91
C CYS A 107 -6.56 -12.13 -16.94
N SER A 108 -7.67 -11.71 -17.54
CA SER A 108 -8.07 -10.30 -17.55
C SER A 108 -8.41 -9.80 -16.13
N SER A 109 -9.09 -10.62 -15.34
CA SER A 109 -9.44 -10.29 -13.95
C SER A 109 -8.22 -10.28 -13.02
N LEU A 110 -7.25 -11.18 -13.22
CA LEU A 110 -5.97 -11.17 -12.50
C LEU A 110 -5.15 -9.91 -12.79
N CYS A 111 -5.07 -9.51 -14.07
CA CYS A 111 -4.38 -8.27 -14.46
C CYS A 111 -5.08 -7.02 -13.90
N ALA A 112 -6.41 -6.95 -14.01
CA ALA A 112 -7.18 -5.85 -13.42
C ALA A 112 -7.04 -5.83 -11.89
N GLY A 113 -7.03 -6.99 -11.25
CA GLY A 113 -6.85 -7.16 -9.81
C GLY A 113 -5.48 -6.75 -9.31
N PHE A 114 -4.42 -7.09 -10.05
CA PHE A 114 -3.07 -6.65 -9.75
C PHE A 114 -2.97 -5.12 -9.76
N LEU A 115 -3.50 -4.48 -10.82
CA LEU A 115 -3.49 -3.03 -10.93
C LEU A 115 -4.33 -2.36 -9.83
N LEU A 116 -5.53 -2.87 -9.56
CA LEU A 116 -6.38 -2.35 -8.48
C LEU A 116 -5.78 -2.59 -7.10
N GLY A 117 -5.17 -3.76 -6.85
CA GLY A 117 -4.46 -4.05 -5.62
C GLY A 117 -3.28 -3.12 -5.40
N GLY A 118 -2.50 -2.89 -6.45
CA GLY A 118 -1.40 -1.93 -6.47
C GLY A 118 -1.85 -0.51 -6.12
N ILE A 119 -2.94 -0.04 -6.74
CA ILE A 119 -3.53 1.27 -6.42
C ILE A 119 -4.03 1.31 -4.98
N GLY A 120 -4.79 0.29 -4.54
CA GLY A 120 -5.36 0.24 -3.20
C GLY A 120 -4.31 0.22 -2.09
N GLY A 121 -3.20 -0.49 -2.31
CA GLY A 121 -2.06 -0.52 -1.40
C GLY A 121 -1.25 0.78 -1.43
N LEU A 122 -1.04 1.39 -2.60
CA LEU A 122 -0.26 2.63 -2.74
C LEU A 122 -1.00 3.88 -2.22
N MET A 123 -2.33 3.85 -2.14
CA MET A 123 -3.15 5.02 -1.81
C MET A 123 -2.81 5.72 -0.48
N PRO A 124 -2.67 5.03 0.67
CA PRO A 124 -2.29 5.68 1.91
C PRO A 124 -0.95 6.39 1.83
N LEU A 125 0.02 5.75 1.17
CA LEU A 125 1.35 6.31 0.97
C LEU A 125 1.33 7.53 0.05
N ALA A 126 0.62 7.44 -1.08
CA ALA A 126 0.50 8.53 -2.03
C ALA A 126 -0.22 9.75 -1.44
N LEU A 127 -1.31 9.53 -0.70
CA LEU A 127 -2.03 10.61 0.00
C LEU A 127 -1.16 11.28 1.05
N ASN A 128 -0.40 10.50 1.83
CA ASN A 128 0.50 11.07 2.82
C ASN A 128 1.63 11.87 2.16
N MET A 129 2.23 11.38 1.08
CA MET A 129 3.24 12.12 0.32
C MET A 129 2.68 13.45 -0.22
N LEU A 130 1.45 13.46 -0.74
CA LEU A 130 0.83 14.70 -1.21
C LEU A 130 0.67 15.73 -0.09
N ILE A 131 0.19 15.30 1.08
CA ILE A 131 0.01 16.20 2.24
C ILE A 131 1.37 16.72 2.72
N MET A 132 2.36 15.84 2.88
CA MET A 132 3.69 16.24 3.36
C MET A 132 4.44 17.09 2.35
N GLY A 133 4.23 16.88 1.05
CA GLY A 133 4.80 17.74 0.00
C GLY A 133 4.24 19.15 0.00
N ILE A 134 2.99 19.33 0.45
CA ILE A 134 2.37 20.67 0.61
C ILE A 134 2.90 21.35 1.89
N ILE A 135 3.04 20.60 2.98
CA ILE A 135 3.45 21.15 4.28
C ILE A 135 4.95 21.47 4.30
N ASN A 136 5.80 20.53 3.87
CA ASN A 136 7.26 20.63 3.92
C ASN A 136 7.88 20.16 2.58
N PRO A 137 8.08 21.05 1.60
CA PRO A 137 8.62 20.67 0.28
C PRO A 137 10.13 20.42 0.30
N HIS A 138 10.82 20.78 1.38
CA HIS A 138 12.27 20.66 1.48
C HIS A 138 12.70 19.21 1.75
N MET A 139 13.63 18.72 0.92
CA MET A 139 14.34 17.46 1.17
C MET A 139 15.76 17.77 1.64
N ASN A 140 16.00 17.56 2.93
CA ASN A 140 17.37 17.51 3.45
C ASN A 140 17.76 16.05 3.67
N PHE A 141 19.06 15.77 3.48
CA PHE A 141 19.61 14.45 3.73
C PHE A 141 19.57 14.16 5.22
N ILE A 142 18.99 13.01 5.56
CA ILE A 142 18.92 12.50 6.93
C ILE A 142 19.96 11.39 7.00
N GLU A 143 21.00 11.59 7.81
CA GLU A 143 22.02 10.57 8.03
C GLU A 143 21.40 9.30 8.64
N GLY A 144 21.68 8.14 8.04
CA GLY A 144 21.22 6.83 8.51
C GLY A 144 22.16 6.17 9.53
N THR A 145 23.10 6.93 10.08
CA THR A 145 24.05 6.51 11.11
C THR A 145 23.45 6.79 12.49
N GLU A 146 22.82 5.77 13.07
CA GLU A 146 22.24 5.82 14.40
C GLU A 146 23.29 5.61 15.49
N TRP A 147 24.15 6.60 15.73
CA TRP A 147 24.89 6.70 16.99
C TRP A 147 24.36 7.90 17.76
N ASP A 148 23.62 7.62 18.82
CA ASP A 148 23.38 8.58 19.90
C ASP A 148 24.71 8.77 20.67
N GLU A 149 25.01 9.95 21.21
CA GLU A 149 26.21 10.20 22.04
C GLU A 149 26.29 9.27 23.26
N THR A 150 25.19 8.58 23.56
CA THR A 150 25.00 7.60 24.65
C THR A 150 25.11 6.13 24.22
N GLY A 151 25.35 5.83 22.94
CA GLY A 151 25.60 4.46 22.44
C GLY A 151 24.37 3.54 22.35
N LEU A 152 23.16 4.07 22.49
CA LEU A 152 21.92 3.30 22.39
C LEU A 152 21.49 3.11 20.92
N TYR A 153 21.47 1.86 20.46
CA TYR A 153 21.05 1.47 19.12
C TYR A 153 19.52 1.46 19.05
N LEU A 154 18.91 2.34 18.26
CA LEU A 154 17.47 2.58 18.37
C LEU A 154 16.68 2.35 17.08
N ASN A 155 17.10 1.46 16.19
CA ASN A 155 16.43 1.09 14.92
C ASN A 155 15.30 2.06 14.46
N ARG A 156 15.69 3.31 14.17
CA ARG A 156 14.79 4.47 13.99
C ARG A 156 14.28 4.57 12.56
N TYR A 157 15.01 4.03 11.58
CA TYR A 157 14.63 4.06 10.17
C TYR A 157 14.61 2.66 9.54
N VAL A 158 13.44 2.05 9.37
CA VAL A 158 13.31 0.70 8.76
C VAL A 158 13.87 0.66 7.33
N LEU A 159 13.78 1.76 6.57
CA LEU A 159 14.26 1.84 5.18
C LEU A 159 15.51 2.73 4.97
N VAL A 160 15.74 3.73 5.82
CA VAL A 160 16.87 4.69 5.72
C VAL A 160 18.04 4.31 6.65
N SER A 161 17.96 3.19 7.37
CA SER A 161 19.11 2.68 8.12
C SER A 161 20.28 2.40 7.18
N SER A 162 21.50 2.76 7.59
CA SER A 162 22.75 2.46 6.88
C SER A 162 22.96 0.98 6.51
N LYS A 163 22.28 0.06 7.21
CA LYS A 163 22.28 -1.38 6.92
C LYS A 163 21.24 -1.81 5.88
N SER A 164 20.34 -0.91 5.49
CA SER A 164 19.27 -1.16 4.52
C SER A 164 19.85 -1.20 3.10
N TRP A 165 19.33 -2.09 2.27
CA TRP A 165 19.66 -2.17 0.84
C TRP A 165 19.29 -0.88 0.08
N ALA A 166 18.35 -0.09 0.61
CA ALA A 166 17.88 1.15 -0.01
C ALA A 166 18.78 2.37 0.30
N TYR A 167 19.67 2.27 1.29
CA TYR A 167 20.55 3.36 1.73
C TYR A 167 21.51 3.90 0.66
N PRO A 168 22.28 3.07 -0.07
CA PRO A 168 23.17 3.59 -1.13
C PRO A 168 22.40 4.29 -2.26
N LEU A 169 21.14 3.91 -2.47
CA LEU A 169 20.28 4.58 -3.45
C LEU A 169 19.76 5.92 -2.92
N TYR A 170 19.42 5.97 -1.64
CA TYR A 170 19.01 7.18 -0.94
C TYR A 170 20.12 8.25 -0.93
N GLU A 171 21.36 7.86 -0.68
CA GLU A 171 22.53 8.74 -0.70
C GLU A 171 22.79 9.34 -2.09
N ARG A 172 22.62 8.53 -3.15
CA ARG A 172 22.84 8.99 -4.53
C ARG A 172 21.70 9.86 -5.06
N ASN A 173 20.45 9.47 -4.84
CA ASN A 173 19.28 10.20 -5.32
C ASN A 173 18.02 9.83 -4.51
N GLN A 174 17.60 10.75 -3.64
CA GLN A 174 16.44 10.59 -2.77
C GLN A 174 15.13 10.39 -3.55
N TRP A 175 14.93 11.09 -4.67
CA TRP A 175 13.73 10.94 -5.50
C TRP A 175 13.62 9.55 -6.11
N LEU A 176 14.76 8.99 -6.53
CA LEU A 176 14.82 7.64 -7.10
C LEU A 176 14.48 6.61 -6.01
N CYS A 177 15.00 6.78 -4.80
CA CYS A 177 14.66 5.93 -3.66
C CYS A 177 13.14 5.92 -3.38
N VAL A 178 12.52 7.10 -3.33
CA VAL A 178 11.05 7.23 -3.16
C VAL A 178 10.29 6.51 -4.28
N ALA A 179 10.68 6.72 -5.54
CA ALA A 179 10.04 6.08 -6.68
C ALA A 179 10.15 4.54 -6.65
N VAL A 180 11.32 4.01 -6.28
CA VAL A 180 11.56 2.57 -6.16
C VAL A 180 10.72 1.96 -5.03
N ILE A 181 10.63 2.64 -3.88
CA ILE A 181 9.82 2.18 -2.75
C ILE A 181 8.33 2.19 -3.13
N CYS A 182 7.84 3.24 -3.77
CA CYS A 182 6.46 3.29 -4.30
C CYS A 182 6.18 2.14 -5.27
N LEU A 183 7.10 1.86 -6.19
CA LEU A 183 6.97 0.77 -7.14
C LEU A 183 6.96 -0.58 -6.43
N LEU A 184 7.85 -0.79 -5.46
CA LEU A 184 7.92 -2.03 -4.69
C LEU A 184 6.63 -2.26 -3.90
N VAL A 185 6.12 -1.22 -3.23
CA VAL A 185 4.82 -1.23 -2.55
C VAL A 185 3.70 -1.59 -3.52
N PHE A 186 3.67 -0.98 -4.70
CA PHE A 186 2.66 -1.26 -5.73
C PHE A 186 2.73 -2.73 -6.21
N VAL A 187 3.93 -3.26 -6.44
CA VAL A 187 4.11 -4.64 -6.89
C VAL A 187 3.68 -5.63 -5.80
N ILE A 188 4.13 -5.44 -4.56
CA ILE A 188 3.79 -6.31 -3.43
C ILE A 188 2.28 -6.31 -3.18
N SER A 189 1.66 -5.14 -3.12
CA SER A 189 0.20 -5.04 -2.95
C SER A 189 -0.55 -5.65 -4.14
N GLY A 190 -0.09 -5.45 -5.37
CA GLY A 190 -0.62 -6.12 -6.55
C GLY A 190 -0.55 -7.65 -6.44
N LEU A 191 0.55 -8.21 -5.94
CA LEU A 191 0.71 -9.65 -5.70
C LEU A 191 -0.25 -10.17 -4.61
N PHE A 192 -0.44 -9.43 -3.52
CA PHE A 192 -1.45 -9.81 -2.50
C PHE A 192 -2.86 -9.86 -3.08
N ALA A 193 -3.20 -8.94 -3.99
CA ALA A 193 -4.49 -8.95 -4.65
C ALA A 193 -4.67 -10.13 -5.62
N THR A 194 -3.63 -10.54 -6.35
CA THR A 194 -3.72 -11.73 -7.22
C THR A 194 -3.82 -13.03 -6.43
N LEU A 195 -3.17 -13.12 -5.26
CA LEU A 195 -3.35 -14.21 -4.31
C LEU A 195 -4.80 -14.26 -3.78
N ALA A 196 -5.38 -13.10 -3.44
CA ALA A 196 -6.78 -13.01 -3.02
C ALA A 196 -7.74 -13.49 -4.13
N ILE A 197 -7.52 -13.07 -5.40
CA ILE A 197 -8.32 -13.56 -6.53
C ILE A 197 -8.18 -15.06 -6.71
N SER A 198 -6.96 -15.59 -6.61
CA SER A 198 -6.72 -17.03 -6.75
C SER A 198 -7.49 -17.81 -5.69
N ASN A 199 -7.51 -17.33 -4.44
CA ASN A 199 -8.29 -17.92 -3.35
C ASN A 199 -9.81 -17.75 -3.52
N SER A 200 -10.28 -16.67 -4.14
CA SER A 200 -11.71 -16.46 -4.49
C SER A 200 -12.28 -17.54 -5.41
N LEU A 201 -11.40 -18.27 -6.13
CA LEU A 201 -11.85 -19.36 -6.98
C LEU A 201 -12.34 -20.56 -6.16
N PHE A 202 -11.73 -20.80 -4.99
CA PHE A 202 -12.00 -21.93 -4.10
C PHE A 202 -13.04 -21.61 -3.02
N ILE A 203 -13.03 -20.38 -2.50
CA ILE A 203 -13.92 -19.96 -1.42
C ILE A 203 -15.22 -19.40 -2.00
N ARG A 204 -16.38 -19.87 -1.49
CA ARG A 204 -17.70 -19.45 -1.98
C ARG A 204 -18.25 -18.19 -1.29
N ARG A 205 -17.60 -17.74 -0.21
CA ARG A 205 -18.04 -16.60 0.64
C ARG A 205 -17.25 -15.33 0.34
N ARG A 206 -17.97 -14.27 -0.06
CA ARG A 206 -17.49 -12.93 -0.48
C ARG A 206 -16.44 -12.26 0.43
N HIS A 207 -16.52 -12.46 1.75
CA HIS A 207 -15.67 -11.74 2.71
C HIS A 207 -14.51 -12.57 3.25
N MET A 208 -14.51 -13.89 3.07
CA MET A 208 -13.44 -14.77 3.56
C MET A 208 -12.18 -14.72 2.69
N GLU A 209 -12.31 -14.22 1.46
CA GLU A 209 -11.21 -14.05 0.51
C GLU A 209 -10.24 -12.94 0.92
N LEU A 210 -10.72 -11.97 1.72
CA LEU A 210 -9.95 -10.82 2.21
C LEU A 210 -9.02 -11.19 3.38
N LEU A 211 -9.37 -12.25 4.13
CA LEU A 211 -8.62 -12.69 5.31
C LEU A 211 -7.37 -13.49 4.94
N VAL A 212 -7.37 -14.19 3.80
CA VAL A 212 -6.26 -15.07 3.42
C VAL A 212 -4.93 -14.33 3.20
N PRO A 213 -4.86 -13.24 2.41
CA PRO A 213 -3.60 -12.49 2.27
C PRO A 213 -3.14 -11.86 3.59
N PHE A 214 -4.07 -11.52 4.48
CA PHE A 214 -3.76 -11.00 5.81
C PHE A 214 -3.19 -12.07 6.75
N THR A 215 -3.73 -13.30 6.72
CA THR A 215 -3.16 -14.42 7.48
C THR A 215 -1.80 -14.84 6.94
N LEU A 216 -1.58 -14.74 5.63
CA LEU A 216 -0.27 -15.04 5.03
C LEU A 216 0.78 -14.00 5.37
N SER A 217 0.41 -12.72 5.52
CA SER A 217 1.36 -11.69 5.96
C SER A 217 1.74 -11.78 7.44
N LEU A 218 0.99 -12.56 8.22
CA LEU A 218 1.23 -12.79 9.66
C LEU A 218 2.10 -14.01 9.95
N LEU A 219 2.36 -14.85 8.93
CA LEU A 219 3.24 -16.03 8.98
C LEU A 219 4.67 -15.63 8.63
#